data_AF-A0A9X2HKZ8-F1
#
_entry.id   AF-A0A9X2HKZ8-F1
#
_cell.length_a   1.000
_cell.length_b   1.000
_cell.length_c   1.000
_cell.angle_alpha   90.00
_cell.angle_beta   90.00
_cell.angle_gamma   90.00
#
_symmetry.space_group_name_H-M   'P 1'
#
loop_
_entity.id
_entity.type
_entity.pdbx_description
1 polymer ?
#
loop_
_entity_poly.entity_id
_entity_poly.type
_entity_poly.pdbx_seq_one_letter_code
_entity_poly.pdbx_strand_id
1 'polypeptide(L)'
;MSHLPGQGAIAKRILTARDEREGGFRIFPAIPPRFGVIAVKYSSTMFRAGEVAVYDELWTSGKPQDEPLVEDGGVYVIQYQRPTAAMTWDMWWAGRAGYCPSLLDVQYELVVASRSSMPGREDKWQTRPLRDARPGVFICTDGPLDEIQLTNKIVGKVVGIYNPAAFEGSAK
;
A
#
# COMPACT_ATOMS: atom_id res chain seq x y z
N MET A 1 20.52 53.59 6.34
CA MET A 1 19.84 53.24 7.60
C MET A 1 18.34 53.31 7.37
N SER A 2 17.68 52.17 7.35
CA SER A 2 16.24 52.01 7.62
C SER A 2 15.93 50.51 7.64
N HIS A 3 15.99 49.94 8.85
CA HIS A 3 15.38 48.65 9.16
C HIS A 3 13.87 48.81 9.13
N LEU A 4 13.16 47.88 8.51
CA LEU A 4 11.91 47.38 9.07
C LEU A 4 11.89 45.83 9.03
N PRO A 5 11.46 45.19 10.13
CA PRO A 5 11.49 43.75 10.33
C PRO A 5 10.18 43.07 9.89
N GLY A 6 10.22 41.73 9.77
CA GLY A 6 9.06 40.91 10.07
C GLY A 6 8.09 40.62 8.93
N GLN A 7 8.46 39.69 8.05
CA GLN A 7 7.55 38.65 7.56
C GLN A 7 8.41 37.38 7.47
N GLY A 8 8.54 36.66 8.57
CA GLY A 8 7.44 35.83 9.03
C GLY A 8 7.77 34.47 8.49
N ALA A 9 8.59 33.75 9.27
CA ALA A 9 8.84 32.34 9.06
C ALA A 9 7.49 31.67 8.80
N ILE A 10 7.23 31.32 7.54
CA ILE A 10 6.30 30.24 7.23
C ILE A 10 7.04 29.01 7.77
N ALA A 11 6.89 28.85 9.08
CA ALA A 11 7.37 27.74 9.82
C ALA A 11 6.87 26.53 9.06
N LYS A 12 7.83 25.81 8.50
CA LYS A 12 7.75 24.38 8.19
C LYS A 12 7.09 23.69 9.38
N ARG A 13 5.76 23.70 9.47
CA ARG A 13 5.00 22.64 10.11
C ARG A 13 4.94 21.52 9.08
N ILE A 14 6.11 21.01 8.72
CA ILE A 14 6.24 19.59 8.44
C ILE A 14 5.89 18.98 9.78
N LEU A 15 4.64 18.51 9.90
CA LEU A 15 4.20 17.70 11.02
C LEU A 15 5.26 16.61 11.19
N THR A 16 6.12 16.79 12.19
CA THR A 16 6.99 15.76 12.73
C THR A 16 6.04 14.68 13.21
N ALA A 17 5.74 13.73 12.32
CA ALA A 17 5.18 12.48 12.79
C ALA A 17 6.15 11.98 13.83
N ARG A 18 5.63 11.65 15.00
CA ARG A 18 6.42 10.96 16.00
C ARG A 18 6.96 9.70 15.33
N ASP A 19 8.28 9.56 15.31
CA ASP A 19 8.99 8.33 14.97
C ASP A 19 8.78 7.27 16.08
N GLU A 20 7.54 7.07 16.52
CA GLU A 20 7.20 5.98 17.43
C GLU A 20 6.84 4.77 16.56
N ARG A 21 7.87 3.97 16.27
CA ARG A 21 7.79 2.75 15.45
C ARG A 21 7.20 1.60 16.27
N GLU A 22 5.92 1.32 16.12
CA GLU A 22 5.42 -0.05 16.28
C GLU A 22 5.56 -0.73 14.90
N GLY A 23 6.44 -1.73 14.78
CA GLY A 23 6.63 -2.47 13.52
C GLY A 23 7.33 -1.72 12.37
N GLY A 24 7.90 -0.53 12.59
CA GLY A 24 8.65 0.23 11.58
C GLY A 24 7.82 1.18 10.70
N PHE A 25 6.51 1.28 10.95
CA PHE A 25 5.60 2.17 10.21
C PHE A 25 5.46 3.55 10.87
N ARG A 26 5.24 4.57 10.05
CA ARG A 26 5.02 5.95 10.52
C ARG A 26 3.57 6.14 10.98
N ILE A 27 3.36 6.82 12.11
CA ILE A 27 2.02 7.22 12.54
C ILE A 27 1.67 8.57 11.90
N PHE A 28 0.55 8.62 11.19
CA PHE A 28 0.02 9.83 10.55
C PHE A 28 -1.16 10.39 11.35
N PRO A 29 -1.06 11.60 11.92
CA PRO A 29 -2.20 12.26 12.56
C PRO A 29 -3.18 12.89 11.55
N ALA A 30 -2.69 13.15 10.34
CA ALA A 30 -3.45 13.66 9.21
C ALA A 30 -2.84 13.07 7.92
N ILE A 31 -3.68 12.85 6.90
CA ILE A 31 -3.27 12.27 5.63
C ILE A 31 -2.79 13.38 4.68
N PRO A 32 -1.52 13.38 4.24
CA PRO A 32 -1.05 14.36 3.26
C PRO A 32 -1.67 14.08 1.87
N PRO A 33 -1.86 15.10 1.01
CA PRO A 33 -2.58 14.99 -0.28
C PRO A 33 -2.05 14.00 -1.33
N ARG A 34 -0.91 13.34 -1.07
CA ARG A 34 -0.27 12.34 -1.96
C ARG A 34 -0.56 10.89 -1.53
N PHE A 35 -0.98 10.69 -0.28
CA PHE A 35 -1.13 9.34 0.26
C PHE A 35 -2.57 8.87 0.15
N GLY A 36 -2.72 7.63 -0.28
CA GLY A 36 -3.98 6.92 -0.19
C GLY A 36 -4.14 6.24 1.16
N VAL A 37 -5.37 5.79 1.45
CA VAL A 37 -5.69 5.06 2.67
C VAL A 37 -6.51 3.81 2.38
N ILE A 38 -6.36 2.79 3.21
CA ILE A 38 -7.13 1.56 3.15
C ILE A 38 -7.42 1.03 4.56
N ALA A 39 -8.64 0.56 4.79
CA ALA A 39 -9.01 -0.07 6.05
C ALA A 39 -8.36 -1.46 6.17
N VAL A 40 -7.78 -1.73 7.34
CA VAL A 40 -7.19 -3.03 7.68
C VAL A 40 -8.32 -3.99 8.05
N LYS A 41 -8.54 -4.99 7.21
CA LYS A 41 -9.63 -5.97 7.37
C LYS A 41 -9.32 -7.05 8.43
N TYR A 42 -8.06 -7.45 8.54
CA TYR A 42 -7.62 -8.55 9.40
C TYR A 42 -6.47 -8.10 10.28
N SER A 43 -6.47 -8.55 11.53
CA SER A 43 -5.32 -8.37 12.39
C SER A 43 -4.14 -9.22 11.89
N SER A 44 -2.95 -8.67 12.08
CA SER A 44 -1.66 -9.30 11.83
C SER A 44 -0.68 -8.83 12.92
N THR A 45 0.57 -9.28 12.84
CA THR A 45 1.65 -8.78 13.69
C THR A 45 1.96 -7.29 13.48
N MET A 46 1.60 -6.73 12.32
CA MET A 46 1.93 -5.34 11.95
C MET A 46 0.76 -4.37 12.11
N PHE A 47 -0.48 -4.86 11.99
CA PHE A 47 -1.69 -4.03 11.99
C PHE A 47 -2.83 -4.72 12.72
N ARG A 48 -3.67 -3.94 13.39
CA ARG A 48 -4.91 -4.42 14.01
C ARG A 48 -6.09 -4.21 13.07
N ALA A 49 -7.04 -5.15 13.09
CA ALA A 49 -8.29 -4.97 12.34
C ALA A 49 -9.01 -3.68 12.76
N GLY A 50 -9.51 -2.93 11.78
CA GLY A 50 -10.15 -1.63 11.98
C GLY A 50 -9.19 -0.44 11.95
N GLU A 51 -7.87 -0.65 11.96
CA GLU A 51 -6.91 0.41 11.68
C GLU A 51 -6.99 0.86 10.22
N VAL A 52 -6.39 2.02 9.94
CA VAL A 52 -6.33 2.58 8.59
C VAL A 52 -4.86 2.66 8.17
N ALA A 53 -4.46 1.85 7.21
CA ALA A 53 -3.13 1.88 6.63
C ALA A 53 -3.02 3.02 5.62
N VAL A 54 -1.87 3.68 5.61
CA VAL A 54 -1.53 4.79 4.71
C VAL A 54 -0.51 4.29 3.70
N TYR A 55 -0.77 4.50 2.41
CA TYR A 55 0.11 4.08 1.33
C TYR A 55 0.51 5.22 0.40
N ASP A 56 1.72 5.14 -0.14
CA ASP A 56 2.24 6.07 -1.13
C ASP A 56 1.97 5.54 -2.54
N GLU A 57 1.16 6.26 -3.31
CA GLU A 57 0.83 5.94 -4.70
C GLU A 57 2.01 6.17 -5.65
N LEU A 58 2.93 7.07 -5.28
CA LEU A 58 4.10 7.43 -6.08
C LEU A 58 5.37 6.74 -5.55
N TRP A 59 5.24 5.57 -4.93
CA TRP A 59 6.32 4.81 -4.31
C TRP A 59 7.42 4.37 -5.30
N THR A 60 7.13 4.30 -6.59
CA THR A 60 8.10 4.05 -7.66
C THR A 60 8.79 5.32 -8.17
N SER A 61 8.24 6.51 -7.86
CA SER A 61 8.75 7.78 -8.38
C SER A 61 10.08 8.13 -7.74
N GLY A 62 11.14 8.23 -8.56
CA GLY A 62 12.48 8.61 -8.12
C GLY A 62 13.36 7.45 -7.66
N LYS A 63 12.89 6.18 -7.78
CA LYS A 63 13.79 5.03 -7.64
C LYS A 63 14.76 4.98 -8.84
N PRO A 64 16.07 4.77 -8.62
CA PRO A 64 17.02 4.49 -9.69
C PRO A 64 16.56 3.30 -10.53
N GLN A 65 16.85 3.30 -11.85
CA GLN A 65 16.47 2.20 -12.74
C GLN A 65 17.07 0.85 -12.33
N ASP A 66 18.19 0.87 -11.61
CA ASP A 66 18.92 -0.33 -11.19
C ASP A 66 18.52 -0.85 -9.79
N GLU A 67 17.62 -0.15 -9.10
CA GLU A 67 17.13 -0.59 -7.78
C GLU A 67 15.84 -1.40 -7.90
N PRO A 68 15.68 -2.46 -7.08
CA PRO A 68 14.45 -3.24 -7.08
C PRO A 68 13.28 -2.36 -6.66
N LEU A 69 12.21 -2.41 -7.45
CA LEU A 69 10.99 -1.68 -7.11
C LEU A 69 10.36 -2.33 -5.88
N VAL A 70 10.17 -3.64 -5.92
CA VAL A 70 9.54 -4.41 -4.84
C VAL A 70 10.58 -4.88 -3.82
N GLU A 71 10.24 -4.79 -2.55
CA GLU A 71 11.09 -5.19 -1.43
C GLU A 71 10.55 -6.48 -0.78
N ASP A 72 11.45 -7.39 -0.43
CA ASP A 72 11.09 -8.65 0.24
C ASP A 72 10.58 -8.37 1.65
N GLY A 73 9.40 -8.91 1.97
CA GLY A 73 8.66 -8.59 3.19
C GLY A 73 7.94 -7.24 3.16
N GLY A 74 8.01 -6.49 2.06
CA GLY A 74 7.33 -5.20 1.91
C GLY A 74 5.80 -5.35 1.93
N VAL A 75 5.12 -4.36 2.53
CA VAL A 75 3.65 -4.31 2.60
C VAL A 75 3.12 -3.36 1.52
N TYR A 76 2.17 -3.84 0.73
CA TYR A 76 1.64 -3.14 -0.43
C TYR A 76 0.12 -3.19 -0.46
N VAL A 77 -0.49 -2.19 -1.09
CA VAL A 77 -1.88 -2.25 -1.54
C VAL A 77 -1.89 -2.74 -2.97
N ILE A 78 -2.62 -3.80 -3.24
CA ILE A 78 -2.81 -4.31 -4.60
C ILE A 78 -4.26 -4.18 -5.02
N GLN A 79 -4.46 -4.01 -6.33
CA GLN A 79 -5.76 -3.97 -6.95
C GLN A 79 -6.06 -5.32 -7.61
N TYR A 80 -7.13 -5.96 -7.16
CA TYR A 80 -7.73 -7.10 -7.83
C TYR A 80 -8.88 -6.62 -8.70
N GLN A 81 -8.83 -7.00 -9.97
CA GLN A 81 -9.93 -6.79 -10.91
C GLN A 81 -10.57 -8.13 -11.23
N ARG A 82 -11.87 -8.25 -10.98
CA ARG A 82 -12.64 -9.47 -11.25
C ARG A 82 -13.76 -9.18 -12.25
N PRO A 83 -14.12 -10.16 -13.11
CA PRO A 83 -15.36 -10.05 -13.86
C PRO A 83 -16.54 -9.88 -12.91
N THR A 84 -17.48 -8.99 -13.23
CA THR A 84 -18.77 -8.92 -12.54
C THR A 84 -19.63 -10.15 -12.88
N ALA A 85 -20.57 -10.49 -12.01
CA ALA A 85 -21.51 -11.58 -12.27
C ALA A 85 -22.23 -11.34 -13.61
N ALA A 86 -22.41 -12.40 -14.41
CA ALA A 86 -22.97 -12.40 -15.76
C ALA A 86 -22.11 -11.72 -16.86
N MET A 87 -20.86 -11.34 -16.58
CA MET A 87 -19.93 -10.89 -17.61
C MET A 87 -19.54 -12.05 -18.54
N THR A 88 -19.75 -11.89 -19.85
CA THR A 88 -19.26 -12.84 -20.85
C THR A 88 -17.75 -12.68 -21.10
N TRP A 89 -17.12 -13.70 -21.67
CA TRP A 89 -15.69 -13.67 -22.01
C TRP A 89 -15.33 -12.50 -22.96
N ASP A 90 -16.17 -12.25 -23.96
CA ASP A 90 -15.97 -11.17 -24.93
C ASP A 90 -16.05 -9.78 -24.26
N MET A 91 -16.97 -9.63 -23.30
CA MET A 91 -17.10 -8.40 -22.51
C MET A 91 -15.90 -8.18 -21.57
N TRP A 92 -15.40 -9.26 -20.94
CA TRP A 92 -14.17 -9.20 -20.14
C TRP A 92 -12.97 -8.74 -20.97
N TRP A 93 -12.79 -9.35 -22.15
CA TRP A 93 -11.68 -9.01 -23.03
C TRP A 93 -11.79 -7.58 -23.57
N ALA A 94 -12.99 -7.15 -23.99
CA ALA A 94 -13.26 -5.79 -24.42
C ALA A 94 -12.97 -4.75 -23.31
N GLY A 95 -13.32 -5.09 -22.06
CA GLY A 95 -13.01 -4.26 -20.89
C GLY A 95 -11.51 -4.12 -20.62
N ARG A 96 -10.73 -5.22 -20.69
CA ARG A 96 -9.27 -5.17 -20.54
C ARG A 96 -8.56 -4.37 -21.62
N ALA A 97 -9.09 -4.39 -22.84
CA ALA A 97 -8.53 -3.64 -23.96
C ALA A 97 -8.97 -2.16 -23.99
N GLY A 98 -9.73 -1.70 -22.99
CA GLY A 98 -10.16 -0.29 -22.88
C GLY A 98 -11.31 0.09 -23.81
N TYR A 99 -11.95 -0.88 -24.47
CA TYR A 99 -13.06 -0.62 -25.41
C TYR A 99 -14.40 -0.33 -24.71
N CYS A 100 -14.57 -0.75 -23.45
CA CYS A 100 -15.75 -0.44 -22.64
C CYS A 100 -15.33 0.04 -21.24
N PRO A 101 -15.90 1.15 -20.71
CA PRO A 101 -15.62 1.59 -19.35
C PRO A 101 -16.19 0.62 -18.30
N SER A 102 -15.27 0.11 -17.46
CA SER A 102 -15.43 -0.44 -16.11
C SER A 102 -16.66 -1.33 -15.82
N LEU A 103 -16.65 -2.55 -16.37
CA LEU A 103 -17.53 -3.63 -15.89
C LEU A 103 -16.87 -4.52 -14.83
N LEU A 104 -15.65 -4.20 -14.39
CA LEU A 104 -14.89 -5.05 -13.47
C LEU A 104 -15.22 -4.68 -12.02
N ASP A 105 -15.38 -5.69 -11.18
CA ASP A 105 -15.37 -5.50 -9.73
C ASP A 105 -13.92 -5.26 -9.29
N VAL A 106 -13.68 -4.11 -8.66
CA VAL A 106 -12.35 -3.68 -8.23
C VAL A 106 -12.27 -3.81 -6.72
N GLN A 107 -11.36 -4.66 -6.25
CA GLN A 107 -11.13 -4.90 -4.84
C GLN A 107 -9.69 -4.53 -4.48
N TYR A 108 -9.51 -3.74 -3.44
CA TYR A 108 -8.20 -3.42 -2.89
C TYR A 108 -7.91 -4.27 -1.65
N GLU A 109 -6.68 -4.75 -1.55
CA GLU A 109 -6.24 -5.60 -0.45
C GLU A 109 -4.80 -5.28 -0.04
N LEU A 110 -4.55 -5.40 1.27
CA LEU A 110 -3.21 -5.32 1.87
C LEU A 110 -2.52 -6.67 1.76
N VAL A 111 -1.32 -6.67 1.18
CA VAL A 111 -0.51 -7.88 1.02
C VAL A 111 0.93 -7.65 1.42
N VAL A 112 1.58 -8.73 1.81
CA VAL A 112 3.03 -8.83 1.94
C VAL A 112 3.58 -9.42 0.65
N ALA A 113 4.51 -8.72 0.00
CA ALA A 113 5.28 -9.27 -1.10
C ALA A 113 6.48 -10.04 -0.55
N SER A 114 6.80 -11.18 -1.14
CA SER A 114 8.02 -11.91 -0.81
C SER A 114 8.57 -12.63 -2.02
N ARG A 115 9.86 -12.97 -2.01
CA ARG A 115 10.41 -13.88 -3.04
C ARG A 115 9.74 -15.25 -2.95
N SER A 116 9.57 -15.88 -4.10
CA SER A 116 8.98 -17.20 -4.21
C SER A 116 9.89 -18.24 -3.57
N SER A 117 9.31 -19.11 -2.75
CA SER A 117 10.01 -20.25 -2.15
C SER A 117 9.92 -21.53 -3.01
N MET A 118 9.34 -21.43 -4.22
CA MET A 118 9.24 -22.56 -5.14
C MET A 118 10.60 -22.85 -5.79
N PRO A 119 11.06 -24.12 -5.81
CA PRO A 119 12.31 -24.49 -6.45
C PRO A 119 12.35 -24.07 -7.93
N GLY A 120 13.43 -23.39 -8.33
CA GLY A 120 13.66 -22.90 -9.70
C GLY A 120 12.85 -21.67 -10.08
N ARG A 121 12.26 -20.97 -9.10
CA ARG A 121 11.51 -19.71 -9.27
C ARG A 121 11.82 -18.71 -8.16
N GLU A 122 13.02 -18.78 -7.59
CA GLU A 122 13.47 -17.93 -6.48
C GLU A 122 13.61 -16.46 -6.90
N ASP A 123 13.77 -16.21 -8.21
CA ASP A 123 13.77 -14.88 -8.83
C ASP A 123 12.37 -14.27 -8.96
N LYS A 124 11.31 -15.04 -8.76
CA LYS A 124 9.92 -14.57 -8.88
C LYS A 124 9.38 -14.06 -7.55
N TRP A 125 8.34 -13.25 -7.64
CA TRP A 125 7.63 -12.69 -6.51
C TRP A 125 6.32 -13.43 -6.25
N GLN A 126 5.94 -13.51 -4.99
CA GLN A 126 4.63 -13.98 -4.54
C GLN A 126 4.05 -12.97 -3.54
N THR A 127 2.74 -12.78 -3.55
CA THR A 127 2.06 -11.97 -2.53
C THR A 127 1.19 -12.83 -1.63
N ARG A 128 1.05 -12.41 -0.38
CA ARG A 128 0.21 -13.05 0.63
C ARG A 128 -0.66 -11.98 1.31
N PRO A 129 -1.98 -12.21 1.45
CA PRO A 129 -2.83 -11.38 2.30
C PRO A 129 -2.21 -11.15 3.67
N LEU A 130 -2.31 -9.92 4.15
CA LEU A 130 -1.88 -9.52 5.48
C LEU A 130 -2.85 -10.06 6.54
N ARG A 131 -2.78 -11.36 6.80
CA ARG A 131 -3.55 -12.06 7.82
C ARG A 131 -2.72 -13.18 8.41
N ASP A 132 -2.90 -13.42 9.71
CA ASP A 132 -2.22 -14.55 10.36
C ASP A 132 -2.68 -15.87 9.74
N ALA A 133 -1.71 -16.74 9.46
CA ALA A 133 -1.99 -18.08 8.97
C ALA A 133 -2.72 -18.87 10.06
N ARG A 134 -4.03 -19.04 9.89
CA ARG A 134 -4.79 -19.97 10.72
C ARG A 134 -4.45 -21.40 10.27
N PRO A 135 -4.18 -22.33 11.21
CA PRO A 135 -4.00 -23.73 10.86
C PRO A 135 -5.16 -24.24 10.01
N GLY A 136 -4.85 -24.90 8.89
CA GLY A 136 -5.84 -25.49 7.97
C GLY A 136 -6.51 -24.54 6.98
N VAL A 137 -6.15 -23.25 6.94
CA VAL A 137 -6.67 -22.29 5.95
C VAL A 137 -5.64 -22.07 4.84
N PHE A 138 -6.01 -22.41 3.60
CA PHE A 138 -5.22 -22.01 2.43
C PHE A 138 -5.20 -20.48 2.33
N ILE A 139 -4.00 -19.90 2.41
CA ILE A 139 -3.80 -18.49 2.08
C ILE A 139 -3.64 -18.42 0.57
N CYS A 140 -4.60 -17.80 -0.11
CA CYS A 140 -4.46 -17.50 -1.53
C CYS A 140 -3.24 -16.61 -1.71
N THR A 141 -2.27 -17.12 -2.46
CA THR A 141 -1.07 -16.37 -2.84
C THR A 141 -1.15 -16.03 -4.31
N ASP A 142 -0.89 -14.78 -4.66
CA ASP A 142 -0.76 -14.39 -6.06
C ASP A 142 0.70 -14.63 -6.50
N GLY A 143 0.87 -15.36 -7.61
CA GLY A 143 2.18 -15.67 -8.20
C GLY A 143 2.52 -17.15 -8.27
N PRO A 144 3.76 -17.50 -8.66
CA PRO A 144 4.92 -16.61 -8.84
C PRO A 144 4.80 -15.66 -10.05
N LEU A 145 5.23 -14.40 -9.88
CA LEU A 145 5.16 -13.30 -10.86
C LEU A 145 6.54 -12.68 -11.10
N ASP A 146 6.74 -12.11 -12.29
CA ASP A 146 7.86 -11.19 -12.52
C ASP A 146 7.67 -9.86 -11.77
N GLU A 147 8.76 -9.16 -11.43
CA GLU A 147 8.70 -7.90 -10.69
C GLU A 147 7.84 -6.84 -11.40
N ILE A 148 7.95 -6.75 -12.73
CA ILE A 148 7.14 -5.84 -13.55
C ILE A 148 5.66 -6.21 -13.46
N GLN A 149 5.33 -7.50 -13.51
CA GLN A 149 3.93 -7.96 -13.41
C GLN A 149 3.33 -7.67 -12.04
N LEU A 150 4.12 -7.86 -10.97
CA LEU A 150 3.70 -7.52 -9.62
C LEU A 150 3.54 -6.00 -9.46
N THR A 151 4.50 -5.21 -9.95
CA THR A 151 4.44 -3.74 -9.90
C THR A 151 3.18 -3.21 -10.57
N ASN A 152 2.78 -3.77 -11.72
CA ASN A 152 1.55 -3.38 -12.41
C ASN A 152 0.26 -3.68 -11.62
N LYS A 153 0.31 -4.51 -10.59
CA LYS A 153 -0.82 -4.78 -9.69
C LYS A 153 -0.80 -3.93 -8.42
N ILE A 154 0.36 -3.38 -8.04
CA ILE A 154 0.53 -2.58 -6.83
C ILE A 154 0.02 -1.17 -7.09
N VAL A 155 -0.91 -0.74 -6.25
CA VAL A 155 -1.42 0.63 -6.21
C VAL A 155 -0.47 1.53 -5.42
N GLY A 156 0.05 1.02 -4.31
CA GLY A 156 0.95 1.79 -3.45
C GLY A 156 1.69 0.95 -2.43
N LYS A 157 2.83 1.48 -1.95
CA LYS A 157 3.59 0.91 -0.82
C LYS A 157 3.02 1.44 0.48
N VAL A 158 2.77 0.57 1.45
CA VAL A 158 2.31 0.99 2.78
C VAL A 158 3.46 1.62 3.54
N VAL A 159 3.24 2.82 4.06
CA VAL A 159 4.25 3.63 4.76
C VAL A 159 3.87 3.93 6.20
N GLY A 160 2.63 3.67 6.60
CA GLY A 160 2.15 4.09 7.91
C GLY A 160 0.76 3.64 8.30
N ILE A 161 0.36 4.10 9.49
CA ILE A 161 -0.97 3.95 10.06
C ILE A 161 -1.52 5.34 10.37
N TYR A 162 -2.79 5.56 10.04
CA TYR A 162 -3.51 6.77 10.41
C TYR A 162 -4.08 6.64 11.81
N ASN A 163 -3.65 7.53 12.72
CA ASN A 163 -4.16 7.62 14.09
C ASN A 163 -4.23 9.10 14.51
N PRO A 164 -5.40 9.74 14.39
CA PRO A 164 -5.57 11.15 14.77
C PRO A 164 -5.50 11.35 16.29
N ALA A 165 -5.93 10.36 17.09
CA ALA A 165 -5.97 10.46 18.55
C ALA A 165 -4.58 10.47 19.21
N ALA A 166 -3.56 9.93 18.54
CA ALA A 166 -2.17 9.96 19.01
C ALA A 166 -1.63 11.38 19.25
N PHE A 167 -2.20 12.39 18.59
CA PHE A 167 -1.80 13.80 18.77
C PHE A 167 -2.63 14.55 19.81
N GLU A 168 -3.86 14.13 20.10
CA GLU A 168 -4.71 14.76 21.11
C GLU A 168 -4.20 14.50 22.54
N GLY A 169 -3.56 13.35 22.77
CA GLY A 169 -2.97 13.01 24.07
C GLY A 169 -1.62 13.69 24.39
N SER A 170 -1.06 14.45 23.44
CA SER A 170 0.26 15.08 23.57
C SER A 170 0.22 16.57 23.96
N ALA A 171 -0.99 17.10 24.14
CA ALA A 171 -1.24 18.51 24.44
C ALA A 171 -1.61 18.76 25.92
N LYS A 172 -1.23 17.85 26.84
CA LYS A 172 -1.38 18.03 28.28
C LYS A 172 -0.04 18.07 28.98
#